data_AF-A0A3D0I1W2-F1
#
_entry.id   AF-A0A3D0I1W2-F1
#
_cell.length_a   1.000
_cell.length_b   1.000
_cell.length_c   1.000
_cell.angle_alpha   90.00
_cell.angle_beta   90.00
_cell.angle_gamma   90.00
#
_symmetry.space_group_name_H-M   'P 1'
#
loop_
_entity.id
_entity.type
_entity.pdbx_description
1 polymer ?
#
loop_
_entity_poly.entity_id
_entity_poly.type
_entity_poly.pdbx_seq_one_letter_code
_entity_poly.pdbx_strand_id
1 'polypeptide(L)'
;PIHWMWWPALGGLVVGLVGLVAPRTLGVGYDNIGDLVAGRLAVEAAVVLFAWKLLSWTIALGSGTSGGTLAPLFTIGGGLGAALGALATHVFPGAGIDPRIAALVGMAALFAGASRAVLASVIFAFETTLAPLALLPLLGGCTAAFLVSCLAMRNSIMTEKIARRGVRVPAEYAADYLDQVPVRDAASTPAVTVQAEMSAGELAAWLGSGAPGTEHQGFPVCDAAGTLVGVVTRRDLARARDSAAKVATLATVPAVSISEDGTLREAADLMTLAGVGRLPVVARSDARRAIGVLTRSDLLSAHRRRLEEAHALRRGLDLFRKPARSEEKTPAASS
;
A
#
# COMPACT_ATOMS: atom_id res chain seq x y z
N PRO A 1 31.83 21.70 -7.17
CA PRO A 1 30.79 21.00 -6.36
C PRO A 1 31.36 19.70 -5.76
N ILE A 2 31.19 19.49 -4.45
CA ILE A 2 31.77 18.34 -3.73
C ILE A 2 31.15 17.03 -4.25
N HIS A 3 31.98 16.04 -4.59
CA HIS A 3 31.52 14.73 -5.05
C HIS A 3 30.78 13.99 -3.92
N TRP A 4 29.70 13.29 -4.25
CA TRP A 4 28.77 12.72 -3.26
C TRP A 4 29.41 11.73 -2.28
N MET A 5 30.53 11.13 -2.68
CA MET A 5 31.32 10.21 -1.84
C MET A 5 31.92 10.87 -0.60
N TRP A 6 32.05 12.20 -0.58
CA TRP A 6 32.57 12.96 0.57
C TRP A 6 31.48 13.32 1.60
N TRP A 7 30.19 13.17 1.28
CA TRP A 7 29.12 13.51 2.21
C TRP A 7 29.25 12.76 3.55
N PRO A 8 29.48 11.44 3.59
CA PRO A 8 29.64 10.72 4.86
C PRO A 8 30.80 11.24 5.71
N ALA A 9 31.92 11.62 5.08
CA ALA A 9 33.09 12.17 5.78
C ALA A 9 32.77 13.54 6.41
N LEU A 10 32.08 14.41 5.67
CA LEU A 10 31.62 15.71 6.19
C LEU A 10 30.58 15.52 7.32
N GLY A 11 29.67 14.57 7.16
CA GLY A 11 28.71 14.22 8.21
C GLY A 11 29.41 13.76 9.49
N GLY A 12 30.39 12.86 9.36
CA GLY A 12 31.22 12.40 10.48
C GLY A 12 32.01 13.52 11.15
N LEU A 13 32.56 14.47 10.38
CA LEU A 13 33.25 15.65 10.93
C LEU A 13 32.33 16.48 11.81
N VAL A 14 31.11 16.77 11.33
CA VAL A 14 30.14 17.56 12.12
C VAL A 14 29.69 16.80 13.36
N VAL A 15 29.39 15.51 13.25
CA VAL A 15 29.05 14.66 14.40
C VAL A 15 30.18 14.65 15.44
N GLY A 16 31.44 14.57 14.98
CA GLY A 16 32.62 14.64 15.84
C GLY A 16 32.75 15.98 16.56
N LEU A 17 32.56 17.09 15.85
CA LEU A 17 32.57 18.43 16.44
C LEU A 17 31.45 18.62 17.48
N VAL A 18 30.24 18.13 17.20
CA VAL A 18 29.14 18.14 18.17
C VAL A 18 29.49 17.29 19.39
N GLY A 19 30.14 16.14 19.19
CA GLY A 19 30.60 15.27 20.27
C GLY A 19 31.63 15.92 21.20
N LEU A 20 32.45 16.85 20.70
CA LEU A 20 33.41 17.60 21.54
C LEU A 20 32.70 18.58 22.49
N VAL A 21 31.60 19.19 22.04
CA VAL A 21 30.82 20.16 22.84
C VAL A 21 29.80 19.46 23.73
N ALA A 22 29.17 18.40 23.21
CA ALA A 22 28.11 17.65 23.88
C ALA A 22 28.39 16.14 23.83
N PRO A 23 29.29 15.61 24.70
CA PRO A 23 29.73 14.21 24.64
C PRO A 23 28.61 13.18 24.78
N ARG A 24 27.54 13.51 25.53
CA ARG A 24 26.34 12.66 25.68
C ARG A 24 25.60 12.41 24.35
N THR A 25 25.87 13.18 23.30
CA THR A 25 25.30 12.94 21.97
C THR A 25 25.96 11.79 21.22
N LEU A 26 27.16 11.36 21.64
CA LEU A 26 27.88 10.26 21.04
C LEU A 26 27.31 8.90 21.49
N GLY A 27 27.65 7.85 20.74
CA GLY A 27 27.19 6.50 21.01
C GLY A 27 25.71 6.25 20.72
N VAL A 28 25.23 5.09 21.19
CA VAL A 28 23.88 4.60 20.89
C VAL A 28 22.81 5.40 21.64
N GLY A 29 23.10 5.80 22.88
CA GLY A 29 22.24 6.70 23.67
C GLY A 29 21.22 6.02 24.58
N TYR A 30 21.31 4.71 24.81
CA TYR A 30 20.43 4.01 25.76
C TYR A 30 20.57 4.53 27.20
N ASP A 31 21.79 4.87 27.62
CA ASP A 31 22.02 5.47 28.95
C ASP A 31 21.27 6.80 29.08
N ASN A 32 21.28 7.63 28.03
CA ASN A 32 20.54 8.88 28.02
C ASN A 32 19.02 8.66 28.14
N ILE A 33 18.50 7.65 27.45
CA ILE A 33 17.07 7.29 27.53
C ILE A 33 16.74 6.88 28.97
N GLY A 34 17.56 6.02 29.57
CA GLY A 34 17.41 5.62 30.97
C GLY A 34 17.47 6.81 31.94
N ASP A 35 18.41 7.74 31.74
CA ASP A 35 18.57 8.92 32.58
C ASP A 35 17.42 9.92 32.45
N LEU A 36 16.87 10.07 31.24
CA LEU A 36 15.69 10.91 30.98
C LEU A 36 14.47 10.37 31.73
N VAL A 37 14.17 9.07 31.61
CA VAL A 37 12.98 8.51 32.26
C VAL A 37 13.15 8.35 33.77
N ALA A 38 14.36 8.04 34.24
CA ALA A 38 14.65 8.00 35.67
C ALA A 38 14.65 9.39 36.33
N GLY A 39 14.58 10.47 35.54
CA GLY A 39 14.70 11.84 36.02
C GLY A 39 16.07 12.15 36.63
N ARG A 40 17.12 11.44 36.21
CA ARG A 40 18.52 11.68 36.62
C ARG A 40 19.14 12.82 35.84
N LEU A 41 18.57 13.17 34.69
CA LEU A 41 19.00 14.27 33.85
C LEU A 41 18.26 15.56 34.25
N ALA A 42 19.02 16.62 34.56
CA ALA A 42 18.44 17.94 34.73
C ALA A 42 17.73 18.39 33.44
N VAL A 43 16.64 19.16 33.56
CA VAL A 43 15.86 19.63 32.40
C VAL A 43 16.72 20.40 31.41
N GLU A 44 17.62 21.27 31.89
CA GLU A 44 18.57 22.00 31.04
C GLU A 44 19.47 21.03 30.24
N ALA A 45 20.00 20.00 30.90
CA ALA A 45 20.82 18.99 30.24
C ALA A 45 19.99 18.16 29.23
N ALA A 46 18.70 17.93 29.49
CA ALA A 46 17.79 17.27 28.56
C ALA A 46 17.52 18.12 27.32
N VAL A 47 17.34 19.45 27.47
CA VAL A 47 17.18 20.41 26.37
C VAL A 47 18.44 20.48 25.51
N VAL A 48 19.60 20.61 26.14
CA VAL A 48 20.91 20.63 25.47
C VAL A 48 21.12 19.32 24.70
N LEU A 49 20.84 18.18 25.33
CA LEU A 49 20.95 16.88 24.70
C LEU A 49 20.01 16.75 23.49
N PHE A 50 18.74 17.13 23.63
CA PHE A 50 17.77 17.13 22.53
C PHE A 50 18.27 17.96 21.34
N ALA A 51 18.69 19.21 21.57
CA ALA A 51 19.09 20.13 20.52
C ALA A 51 20.33 19.63 19.76
N TRP A 52 21.39 19.25 20.47
CA TRP A 52 22.62 18.78 19.85
C TRP A 52 22.46 17.38 19.21
N LYS A 53 21.68 16.48 19.82
CA LYS A 53 21.43 15.16 19.24
C LYS A 53 20.61 15.29 17.96
N LEU A 54 19.60 16.18 17.92
CA LEU A 54 18.82 16.45 16.71
C LEU A 54 19.73 16.95 15.58
N LEU A 55 20.55 17.98 15.85
CA LEU A 55 21.48 18.54 14.87
C LEU A 55 22.44 17.47 14.34
N SER A 56 23.12 16.76 15.24
CA SER A 56 24.08 15.71 14.90
C SER A 56 23.43 14.59 14.08
N TRP A 57 22.24 14.14 14.49
CA TRP A 57 21.56 13.02 13.85
C TRP A 57 20.97 13.39 12.48
N THR A 58 20.40 14.58 12.31
CA THR A 58 19.90 15.05 11.01
C THR A 58 21.03 15.14 9.99
N ILE A 59 22.20 15.65 10.39
CA ILE A 59 23.36 15.77 9.51
C ILE A 59 23.94 14.38 9.17
N ALA A 60 24.06 13.51 10.17
CA ALA A 60 24.49 12.12 9.94
C ALA A 60 23.56 11.41 8.95
N LEU A 61 22.24 11.46 9.17
CA LEU A 61 21.26 10.81 8.31
C LEU A 61 21.23 11.42 6.90
N GLY A 62 21.30 12.74 6.79
CA GLY A 62 21.33 13.46 5.52
C GLY A 62 22.60 13.22 4.69
N SER A 63 23.73 12.94 5.35
CA SER A 63 25.00 12.64 4.69
C SER A 63 25.09 11.24 4.07
N GLY A 64 24.08 10.39 4.31
CA GLY A 64 24.05 9.00 3.82
C GLY A 64 24.83 8.01 4.69
N THR A 65 25.31 8.42 5.88
CA THR A 65 25.86 7.46 6.84
C THR A 65 24.81 6.45 7.30
N SER A 66 25.23 5.21 7.51
CA SER A 66 24.37 4.15 8.06
C SER A 66 24.35 4.26 9.58
N GLY A 67 23.19 4.55 10.16
CA GLY A 67 23.00 4.65 11.59
C GLY A 67 21.58 4.25 12.00
N GLY A 68 21.43 3.80 13.24
CA GLY A 68 20.12 3.49 13.81
C GLY A 68 19.26 4.74 13.99
N THR A 69 17.95 4.64 13.78
CA THR A 69 17.00 5.74 13.95
C THR A 69 16.26 5.68 15.28
N LEU A 70 16.13 4.50 15.88
CA LEU A 70 15.37 4.28 17.11
C LEU A 70 15.94 5.09 18.28
N ALA A 71 17.13 4.77 18.76
CA ALA A 71 17.67 5.41 19.97
C ALA A 71 17.83 6.95 19.84
N PRO A 72 18.25 7.52 18.68
CA PRO A 72 18.22 8.96 18.48
C PRO A 72 16.81 9.56 18.59
N LEU A 73 15.80 8.97 17.96
CA LEU A 73 14.41 9.45 18.06
C LEU A 73 13.90 9.40 19.51
N PHE A 74 14.17 8.33 20.24
CA PHE A 74 13.78 8.26 21.66
C PHE A 74 14.52 9.30 22.51
N THR A 75 15.81 9.52 22.28
CA THR A 75 16.60 10.53 23.00
C THR A 75 16.09 11.95 22.72
N ILE A 76 15.87 12.28 21.44
CA ILE A 76 15.38 13.59 20.99
C ILE A 76 13.96 13.82 21.53
N GLY A 77 13.06 12.85 21.39
CA GLY A 77 11.69 12.94 21.87
C GLY A 77 11.62 13.01 23.39
N GLY A 78 12.49 12.29 24.09
CA GLY A 78 12.56 12.32 25.55
C GLY A 78 13.03 13.66 26.08
N GLY A 79 14.07 14.25 25.47
CA GLY A 79 14.52 15.59 25.83
C GLY A 79 13.48 16.67 25.53
N LEU A 80 12.81 16.59 24.36
CA LEU A 80 11.71 17.50 24.02
C LEU A 80 10.52 17.32 24.98
N GLY A 81 10.16 16.09 25.32
CA GLY A 81 9.09 15.77 26.27
C GLY A 81 9.39 16.30 27.67
N ALA A 82 10.63 16.16 28.15
CA ALA A 82 11.08 16.73 29.42
C ALA A 82 10.98 18.27 29.42
N ALA A 83 11.40 18.91 28.32
CA ALA A 83 11.33 20.36 28.17
C ALA A 83 9.88 20.87 28.17
N LEU A 84 9.00 20.23 27.40
CA LEU A 84 7.58 20.56 27.35
C LEU A 84 6.89 20.28 28.68
N GLY A 85 7.24 19.19 29.36
CA GLY A 85 6.74 18.86 30.69
C GLY A 85 7.12 19.93 31.72
N ALA A 86 8.40 20.32 31.76
CA ALA A 86 8.87 21.37 32.67
C ALA A 86 8.16 22.71 32.40
N LEU A 87 8.03 23.10 31.12
CA LEU A 87 7.28 24.29 30.73
C LEU A 87 5.82 24.21 31.18
N ALA A 88 5.17 23.06 30.99
CA ALA A 88 3.78 22.86 31.39
C ALA A 88 3.60 22.91 32.92
N THR A 89 4.55 22.40 33.70
CA THR A 89 4.56 22.54 35.16
C THR A 89 4.69 24.00 35.59
N HIS A 90 5.50 24.80 34.88
CA HIS A 90 5.61 26.24 35.16
C HIS A 90 4.33 27.02 34.83
N VAL A 91 3.65 26.68 33.73
CA VAL A 91 2.41 27.35 33.31
C VAL A 91 1.21 26.88 34.14
N PHE A 92 1.18 25.60 34.53
CA PHE A 92 0.08 24.97 35.27
C PHE A 92 0.58 24.24 36.54
N PRO A 93 1.03 24.98 37.57
CA PRO A 93 1.66 24.40 38.76
C PRO A 93 0.76 23.46 39.60
N GLY A 94 -0.56 23.50 39.41
CA GLY A 94 -1.53 22.64 40.08
C GLY A 94 -1.91 21.35 39.33
N ALA A 95 -1.37 21.13 38.12
CA ALA A 95 -1.78 20.02 37.26
C ALA A 95 -1.14 18.66 37.60
N GLY A 96 -0.18 18.62 38.54
CA GLY A 96 0.48 17.37 38.95
C GLY A 96 1.31 16.72 37.84
N ILE A 97 1.89 17.51 36.93
CA ILE A 97 2.66 17.02 35.79
C ILE A 97 4.02 16.51 36.26
N ASP A 98 4.27 15.21 36.05
CA ASP A 98 5.57 14.59 36.29
C ASP A 98 6.45 14.72 35.02
N PRO A 99 7.61 15.42 35.10
CA PRO A 99 8.55 15.54 33.98
C PRO A 99 9.07 14.19 33.45
N ARG A 100 9.11 13.14 34.28
CA ARG A 100 9.54 11.79 33.88
C ARG A 100 8.53 11.16 32.94
N ILE A 101 7.23 11.30 33.26
CA ILE A 101 6.14 10.82 32.40
C ILE A 101 6.11 11.66 31.12
N ALA A 102 6.31 12.97 31.20
CA ALA A 102 6.37 13.84 30.01
C ALA A 102 7.52 13.44 29.07
N ALA A 103 8.71 13.15 29.61
CA ALA A 103 9.84 12.63 28.83
C ALA A 103 9.51 11.27 28.18
N LEU A 104 8.91 10.36 28.94
CA LEU A 104 8.51 9.04 28.47
C LEU A 104 7.47 9.11 27.32
N VAL A 105 6.46 9.97 27.46
CA VAL A 105 5.46 10.20 26.42
C VAL A 105 6.10 10.86 25.19
N GLY A 106 6.96 11.87 25.39
CA GLY A 106 7.64 12.57 24.30
C GLY A 106 8.53 11.64 23.46
N MET A 107 9.29 10.75 24.09
CA MET A 107 10.14 9.79 23.37
C MET A 107 9.32 8.80 22.53
N ALA A 108 8.25 8.24 23.12
CA ALA A 108 7.40 7.29 22.45
C ALA A 108 6.61 7.96 21.31
N ALA A 109 6.07 9.16 21.56
CA ALA A 109 5.30 9.92 20.58
C ALA A 109 6.16 10.33 19.38
N LEU A 110 7.40 10.78 19.58
CA LEU A 110 8.28 11.15 18.47
C LEU A 110 8.61 9.93 17.60
N PHE A 111 8.93 8.79 18.22
CA PHE A 111 9.19 7.55 17.48
C PHE A 111 7.92 7.06 16.76
N ALA A 112 6.75 7.09 17.40
CA ALA A 112 5.47 6.69 16.81
C ALA A 112 5.14 7.55 15.58
N GLY A 113 5.28 8.87 15.68
CA GLY A 113 5.05 9.78 14.58
C GLY A 113 6.04 9.60 13.43
N ALA A 114 7.33 9.50 13.72
CA ALA A 114 8.37 9.37 12.70
C ALA A 114 8.36 8.01 11.98
N SER A 115 8.11 6.91 12.71
CA SER A 115 8.16 5.54 12.17
C SER A 115 6.80 4.99 11.74
N ARG A 116 5.70 5.59 12.21
CA ARG A 116 4.33 5.07 12.12
C ARG A 116 4.10 3.74 12.88
N ALA A 117 4.91 3.45 13.89
CA ALA A 117 4.84 2.23 14.71
C ALA A 117 4.28 2.50 16.12
N VAL A 118 2.98 2.77 16.25
CA VAL A 118 2.34 3.16 17.53
C VAL A 118 2.54 2.10 18.61
N LEU A 119 2.13 0.85 18.35
CA LEU A 119 2.20 -0.23 19.35
C LEU A 119 3.63 -0.52 19.78
N ALA A 120 4.57 -0.58 18.83
CA ALA A 120 5.98 -0.78 19.14
C ALA A 120 6.55 0.34 20.01
N SER A 121 6.16 1.59 19.75
CA SER A 121 6.59 2.75 20.55
C SER A 121 6.09 2.67 21.98
N VAL A 122 4.81 2.34 22.16
CA VAL A 122 4.16 2.22 23.48
C VAL A 122 4.74 1.04 24.26
N ILE A 123 4.90 -0.12 23.63
CA ILE A 123 5.45 -1.32 24.27
C ILE A 123 6.91 -1.07 24.68
N PHE A 124 7.74 -0.51 23.80
CA PHE A 124 9.14 -0.20 24.13
C PHE A 124 9.25 0.76 25.32
N ALA A 125 8.45 1.82 25.33
CA ALA A 125 8.39 2.78 26.43
C ALA A 125 7.91 2.12 27.73
N PHE A 126 6.91 1.24 27.65
CA PHE A 126 6.43 0.48 28.80
C PHE A 126 7.48 -0.50 29.32
N GLU A 127 8.12 -1.30 28.48
CA GLU A 127 9.15 -2.27 28.88
C GLU A 127 10.37 -1.60 29.51
N THR A 128 10.76 -0.43 28.99
CA THR A 128 11.90 0.33 29.53
C THR A 128 11.63 0.85 30.94
N THR A 129 10.36 1.06 31.31
CA THR A 129 9.98 1.76 32.55
C THR A 129 9.23 0.91 33.54
N LEU A 130 8.60 -0.16 33.05
CA LEU A 130 7.70 -1.04 33.78
C LEU A 130 6.64 -0.27 34.59
N ALA A 131 6.17 0.87 34.06
CA ALA A 131 5.25 1.79 34.72
C ALA A 131 3.84 1.70 34.10
N PRO A 132 2.90 0.91 34.65
CA PRO A 132 1.58 0.68 34.05
C PRO A 132 0.72 1.94 33.97
N LEU A 133 0.89 2.85 34.94
CA LEU A 133 0.15 4.12 35.00
C LEU A 133 0.47 5.07 33.83
N ALA A 134 1.61 4.89 33.16
CA ALA A 134 1.99 5.67 31.99
C ALA A 134 1.33 5.18 30.69
N LEU A 135 0.63 4.04 30.70
CA LEU A 135 0.11 3.42 29.47
C LEU A 135 -0.94 4.28 28.75
N LEU A 136 -1.89 4.87 29.50
CA LEU A 136 -2.91 5.77 28.94
C LEU A 136 -2.30 7.02 28.27
N PRO A 137 -1.43 7.81 28.94
CA PRO A 137 -0.82 8.96 28.28
C PRO A 137 0.12 8.57 27.14
N LEU A 138 0.77 7.40 27.20
CA LEU A 138 1.55 6.85 26.08
C LEU A 138 0.68 6.59 24.86
N LEU A 139 -0.45 5.89 25.03
CA LEU A 139 -1.39 5.60 23.94
C LEU A 139 -1.93 6.90 23.34
N GLY A 140 -2.33 7.85 24.17
CA GLY A 140 -2.84 9.16 23.73
C GLY A 140 -1.79 9.94 22.93
N GLY A 141 -0.58 10.11 23.47
CA GLY A 141 0.51 10.84 22.81
C GLY A 141 0.98 10.18 21.52
N CYS A 142 1.16 8.86 21.51
CA CYS A 142 1.58 8.12 20.32
C CYS A 142 0.52 8.15 19.22
N THR A 143 -0.75 8.03 19.57
CA THR A 143 -1.86 8.10 18.61
C THR A 143 -1.97 9.49 18.02
N ALA A 144 -1.89 10.54 18.84
CA ALA A 144 -1.90 11.92 18.35
C ALA A 144 -0.74 12.20 17.38
N ALA A 145 0.48 11.79 17.75
CA ALA A 145 1.65 11.93 16.87
C ALA A 145 1.53 11.12 15.57
N PHE A 146 0.96 9.92 15.63
CA PHE A 146 0.67 9.10 14.45
C PHE A 146 -0.36 9.76 13.53
N LEU A 147 -1.46 10.29 14.07
CA LEU A 147 -2.48 11.00 13.29
C LEU A 147 -1.89 12.23 12.58
N VAL A 148 -1.11 13.04 13.30
CA VAL A 148 -0.39 14.18 12.71
C VAL A 148 0.58 13.70 11.62
N SER A 149 1.30 12.60 11.84
CA SER A 149 2.20 12.01 10.84
C SER A 149 1.47 11.54 9.58
N CYS A 150 0.29 10.95 9.72
CA CYS A 150 -0.54 10.52 8.57
C CYS A 150 -1.09 11.71 7.78
N LEU A 151 -1.40 12.83 8.44
CA LEU A 151 -1.92 14.04 7.80
C LEU A 151 -0.82 14.91 7.18
N ALA A 152 0.34 15.02 7.83
CA ALA A 152 1.41 15.94 7.44
C ALA A 152 2.48 15.31 6.53
N MET A 153 2.72 14.00 6.63
CA MET A 153 3.79 13.32 5.92
C MET A 153 3.25 12.28 4.93
N ARG A 154 3.92 12.08 3.79
CA ARG A 154 3.56 11.00 2.85
C ARG A 154 4.16 9.66 3.28
N ASN A 155 5.46 9.65 3.54
CA ASN A 155 6.22 8.48 3.95
C ASN A 155 6.69 8.65 5.39
N SER A 156 6.95 7.53 6.07
CA SER A 156 7.63 7.54 7.37
C SER A 156 9.14 7.58 7.15
N ILE A 157 9.90 7.86 8.20
CA ILE A 157 11.37 7.87 8.13
C ILE A 157 11.93 6.52 7.66
N MET A 158 11.23 5.42 7.96
CA MET A 158 11.64 4.06 7.61
C MET A 158 11.40 3.76 6.12
N THR A 159 10.36 4.34 5.52
CA THR A 159 9.97 4.06 4.13
C THR A 159 10.50 5.09 3.14
N GLU A 160 10.85 6.30 3.59
CA GLU A 160 11.32 7.41 2.73
C GLU A 160 12.54 7.04 1.89
N LYS A 161 13.52 6.31 2.45
CA LYS A 161 14.73 5.89 1.70
C LYS A 161 14.40 4.92 0.58
N ILE A 162 13.40 4.06 0.77
CA ILE A 162 12.93 3.09 -0.23
C ILE A 162 12.09 3.82 -1.28
N ALA A 163 11.20 4.73 -0.86
CA ALA A 163 10.41 5.56 -1.75
C ALA A 163 11.27 6.40 -2.70
N ARG A 164 12.39 6.96 -2.22
CA ARG A 164 13.36 7.70 -3.05
C ARG A 164 14.06 6.85 -4.11
N ARG A 165 14.06 5.52 -3.97
CA ARG A 165 14.57 4.58 -4.99
C ARG A 165 13.51 4.21 -6.03
N GLY A 166 12.34 4.84 -6.00
CA GLY A 166 11.24 4.60 -6.94
C GLY A 166 10.33 3.42 -6.57
N VAL A 167 10.60 2.75 -5.44
CA VAL A 167 9.76 1.65 -4.96
C VAL A 167 8.57 2.22 -4.19
N ARG A 168 7.35 1.94 -4.65
CA ARG A 168 6.13 2.30 -3.91
C ARG A 168 5.98 1.35 -2.73
N VAL A 169 6.06 1.88 -1.51
CA VAL A 169 5.75 1.13 -0.29
C VAL A 169 4.24 1.25 -0.05
N PRO A 170 3.47 0.15 -0.11
CA PRO A 170 2.04 0.20 0.22
C PRO A 170 1.87 0.69 1.66
N ALA A 171 1.12 1.78 1.84
CA ALA A 171 0.79 2.30 3.17
C ALA A 171 -0.43 1.59 3.78
N GLU A 172 -1.23 0.94 2.93
CA GLU A 172 -2.46 0.26 3.28
C GLU A 172 -2.37 -1.20 2.80
N TYR A 173 -2.82 -2.12 3.66
CA TYR A 173 -3.09 -3.49 3.26
C TYR A 173 -4.40 -3.49 2.45
N ALA A 174 -4.32 -3.07 1.20
CA ALA A 174 -5.47 -3.13 0.30
C ALA A 174 -5.63 -4.57 -0.18
N ALA A 175 -6.71 -5.23 0.22
CA ALA A 175 -7.09 -6.51 -0.35
C ALA A 175 -7.25 -6.35 -1.87
N ASP A 176 -6.79 -7.33 -2.65
CA ASP A 176 -6.97 -7.30 -4.10
C ASP A 176 -8.47 -7.23 -4.40
N TYR A 177 -8.87 -6.22 -5.15
CA TYR A 177 -10.28 -6.00 -5.47
C TYR A 177 -10.83 -7.14 -6.33
N LEU A 178 -10.02 -7.67 -7.26
CA LEU A 178 -10.48 -8.75 -8.14
C LEU A 178 -10.68 -10.06 -7.36
N ASP A 179 -10.04 -10.20 -6.21
CA ASP A 179 -10.22 -11.36 -5.33
C ASP A 179 -11.52 -11.28 -4.51
N GLN A 180 -12.15 -10.11 -4.45
CA GLN A 180 -13.40 -9.89 -3.73
C GLN A 180 -14.65 -10.00 -4.62
N VAL A 181 -14.48 -9.98 -5.94
CA VAL A 181 -15.60 -10.04 -6.88
C VAL A 181 -15.75 -11.48 -7.39
N PRO A 182 -16.89 -12.14 -7.14
CA PRO A 182 -17.14 -13.47 -7.67
C PRO A 182 -17.44 -13.40 -9.16
N VAL A 183 -17.08 -14.46 -9.89
CA VAL A 183 -17.25 -14.54 -11.35
C VAL A 183 -18.69 -14.33 -11.77
N ARG A 184 -19.67 -14.89 -11.05
CA ARG A 184 -21.10 -14.76 -11.35
C ARG A 184 -21.61 -13.30 -11.40
N ASP A 185 -20.95 -12.38 -10.69
CA ASP A 185 -21.37 -10.98 -10.63
C ASP A 185 -20.85 -10.15 -11.81
N ALA A 186 -19.88 -10.68 -12.57
CA ALA A 186 -19.25 -10.00 -13.70
C ALA A 186 -19.43 -10.73 -15.04
N ALA A 187 -19.66 -12.04 -15.02
CA ALA A 187 -19.79 -12.84 -16.22
C ALA A 187 -21.07 -12.52 -17.00
N SER A 188 -20.99 -12.66 -18.32
CA SER A 188 -22.17 -12.57 -19.19
C SER A 188 -22.96 -13.87 -19.14
N THR A 189 -24.23 -13.79 -18.74
CA THR A 189 -25.17 -14.93 -18.63
C THR A 189 -26.49 -14.60 -19.34
N PRO A 190 -27.13 -15.55 -20.05
CA PRO A 190 -26.69 -16.94 -20.28
C PRO A 190 -25.56 -17.05 -21.33
N ALA A 191 -24.78 -18.12 -21.28
CA ALA A 191 -23.78 -18.41 -22.31
C ALA A 191 -24.43 -18.67 -23.68
N VAL A 192 -23.94 -17.99 -24.72
CA VAL A 192 -24.24 -18.32 -26.12
C VAL A 192 -23.28 -19.42 -26.56
N THR A 193 -23.78 -20.64 -26.73
CA THR A 193 -22.98 -21.83 -27.08
C THR A 193 -23.15 -22.23 -28.53
N VAL A 194 -22.17 -22.95 -29.05
CA VAL A 194 -22.19 -23.52 -30.42
C VAL A 194 -22.02 -25.04 -30.36
N GLN A 195 -22.62 -25.75 -31.31
CA GLN A 195 -22.57 -27.21 -31.35
C GLN A 195 -21.24 -27.72 -31.92
N ALA A 196 -20.66 -28.73 -31.28
CA ALA A 196 -19.38 -29.34 -31.66
C ALA A 196 -19.37 -29.91 -33.08
N GLU A 197 -20.52 -30.47 -33.50
CA GLU A 197 -20.72 -31.13 -34.78
C GLU A 197 -21.09 -30.16 -35.92
N MET A 198 -21.41 -28.90 -35.59
CA MET A 198 -21.69 -27.87 -36.60
C MET A 198 -20.46 -27.64 -37.47
N SER A 199 -20.67 -27.35 -38.76
CA SER A 199 -19.59 -27.01 -39.68
C SER A 199 -19.14 -25.55 -39.52
N ALA A 200 -17.89 -25.27 -39.89
CA ALA A 200 -17.33 -23.93 -39.92
C ALA A 200 -18.15 -22.99 -40.82
N GLY A 201 -18.64 -23.49 -41.96
CA GLY A 201 -19.49 -22.74 -42.88
C GLY A 201 -20.83 -22.33 -42.27
N GLU A 202 -21.49 -23.25 -41.55
CA GLU A 202 -22.73 -22.94 -40.82
C GLU A 202 -22.50 -21.91 -39.71
N LEU A 203 -21.40 -22.05 -38.95
CA LEU A 203 -21.05 -21.09 -37.92
C LEU A 203 -20.76 -19.70 -38.53
N ALA A 204 -20.05 -19.64 -39.66
CA ALA A 204 -19.77 -18.40 -40.37
C ALA A 204 -21.05 -17.74 -40.90
N ALA A 205 -21.97 -18.52 -41.47
CA ALA A 205 -23.26 -18.03 -41.93
C ALA A 205 -24.12 -17.50 -40.78
N TRP A 206 -24.14 -18.20 -39.64
CA TRP A 206 -24.83 -17.74 -38.43
C TRP A 206 -24.24 -16.43 -37.90
N LEU A 207 -22.92 -16.31 -37.82
CA LEU A 207 -22.26 -15.06 -37.42
C LEU A 207 -22.52 -13.91 -38.40
N GLY A 208 -22.64 -14.21 -39.69
CA GLY A 208 -22.98 -13.25 -40.75
C GLY A 208 -24.44 -12.79 -40.72
N SER A 209 -25.35 -13.56 -40.10
CA SER A 209 -26.77 -13.21 -40.01
C SER A 209 -27.07 -12.03 -39.09
N GLY A 210 -26.14 -11.68 -38.19
CA GLY A 210 -26.37 -10.65 -37.18
C GLY A 210 -27.42 -11.02 -36.12
N ALA A 211 -27.74 -12.31 -35.98
CA ALA A 211 -28.67 -12.78 -34.96
C ALA A 211 -28.21 -12.37 -33.53
N PRO A 212 -29.13 -12.20 -32.57
CA PRO A 212 -28.79 -11.94 -31.19
C PRO A 212 -27.78 -12.95 -30.64
N GLY A 213 -26.77 -12.47 -29.91
CA GLY A 213 -25.68 -13.31 -29.37
C GLY A 213 -24.51 -13.54 -30.33
N THR A 214 -24.59 -13.13 -31.60
CA THR A 214 -23.46 -13.24 -32.53
C THR A 214 -22.33 -12.24 -32.23
N GLU A 215 -22.59 -11.17 -31.47
CA GLU A 215 -21.65 -10.07 -31.20
C GLU A 215 -20.35 -10.50 -30.51
N HIS A 216 -20.37 -11.66 -29.85
CA HIS A 216 -19.22 -12.18 -29.12
C HIS A 216 -18.07 -12.60 -30.05
N GLN A 217 -16.85 -12.48 -29.53
CA GLN A 217 -15.62 -12.83 -30.25
C GLN A 217 -15.21 -14.30 -30.09
N GLY A 218 -15.94 -15.06 -29.28
CA GLY A 218 -15.81 -16.51 -29.16
C GLY A 218 -16.86 -17.11 -28.26
N PHE A 219 -17.01 -18.42 -28.41
CA PHE A 219 -18.19 -19.17 -28.00
C PHE A 219 -17.74 -20.50 -27.36
N PRO A 220 -18.32 -20.88 -26.21
CA PRO A 220 -18.17 -22.24 -25.69
C PRO A 220 -18.77 -23.24 -26.68
N VAL A 221 -18.01 -24.30 -26.95
CA VAL A 221 -18.40 -25.40 -27.84
C VAL A 221 -18.93 -26.53 -26.98
N CYS A 222 -20.18 -26.93 -27.21
CA CYS A 222 -20.84 -28.01 -26.49
C CYS A 222 -21.11 -29.21 -27.40
N ASP A 223 -21.11 -30.41 -26.83
CA ASP A 223 -21.59 -31.62 -27.51
C ASP A 223 -23.13 -31.68 -27.56
N ALA A 224 -23.66 -32.76 -28.16
CA ALA A 224 -25.10 -32.98 -28.26
C ALA A 224 -25.80 -33.12 -26.90
N ALA A 225 -25.07 -33.47 -25.83
CA ALA A 225 -25.58 -33.55 -24.46
C ALA A 225 -25.50 -32.21 -23.70
N GLY A 226 -24.97 -31.15 -24.33
CA GLY A 226 -24.77 -29.84 -23.72
C GLY A 226 -23.50 -29.74 -22.85
N THR A 227 -22.62 -30.73 -22.90
CA THR A 227 -21.34 -30.75 -22.18
C THR A 227 -20.32 -29.85 -22.87
N LEU A 228 -19.66 -28.98 -22.11
CA LEU A 228 -18.59 -28.11 -22.58
C LEU A 228 -17.37 -28.94 -23.02
N VAL A 229 -17.00 -28.80 -24.29
CA VAL A 229 -15.85 -29.48 -24.91
C VAL A 229 -14.67 -28.52 -25.07
N GLY A 230 -14.94 -27.32 -25.58
CA GLY A 230 -13.89 -26.39 -26.00
C GLY A 230 -14.37 -24.95 -26.10
N VAL A 231 -13.51 -24.08 -26.61
CA VAL A 231 -13.87 -22.70 -26.97
C VAL A 231 -13.41 -22.43 -28.39
N VAL A 232 -14.31 -21.92 -29.23
CA VAL A 232 -13.98 -21.46 -30.59
C VAL A 232 -14.05 -19.95 -30.64
N THR A 233 -13.11 -19.32 -31.34
CA THR A 233 -13.10 -17.86 -31.52
C THR A 233 -13.37 -17.49 -32.96
N ARG A 234 -13.81 -16.24 -33.20
CA ARG A 234 -13.91 -15.69 -34.56
C ARG A 234 -12.57 -15.76 -35.31
N ARG A 235 -11.44 -15.70 -34.59
CA ARG A 235 -10.09 -15.84 -35.15
C ARG A 235 -9.80 -17.26 -35.61
N ASP A 236 -10.26 -18.27 -34.88
CA ASP A 236 -10.08 -19.68 -35.26
C ASP A 236 -10.90 -19.99 -36.50
N LEU A 237 -12.13 -19.47 -36.54
CA LEU A 237 -12.99 -19.58 -37.72
C LEU A 237 -12.38 -18.89 -38.95
N ALA A 238 -11.84 -17.67 -38.80
CA ALA A 238 -11.17 -16.96 -39.89
C ALA A 238 -9.90 -17.68 -40.41
N ARG A 239 -9.33 -18.60 -39.63
CA ARG A 239 -8.19 -19.44 -40.03
C ARG A 239 -8.62 -20.75 -40.68
N ALA A 240 -9.89 -21.14 -40.55
CA ALA A 240 -10.41 -22.34 -41.17
C ALA A 240 -10.37 -22.19 -42.70
N ARG A 241 -9.71 -23.14 -43.37
CA ARG A 241 -9.64 -23.18 -44.85
C ARG A 241 -10.76 -24.01 -45.47
N ASP A 242 -11.31 -24.93 -44.69
CA ASP A 242 -12.37 -25.83 -45.11
C ASP A 242 -13.66 -25.48 -44.37
N SER A 243 -14.68 -25.05 -45.11
CA SER A 243 -16.00 -24.74 -44.57
C SER A 243 -16.73 -25.97 -44.04
N ALA A 244 -16.35 -27.18 -44.47
CA ALA A 244 -16.93 -28.43 -43.98
C ALA A 244 -16.28 -28.92 -42.67
N ALA A 245 -15.17 -28.30 -42.24
CA ALA A 245 -14.51 -28.66 -40.98
C ALA A 245 -15.47 -28.46 -39.80
N LYS A 246 -15.49 -29.43 -38.87
CA LYS A 246 -16.32 -29.34 -37.66
C LYS A 246 -15.79 -28.29 -36.70
N VAL A 247 -16.67 -27.57 -36.01
CA VAL A 247 -16.29 -26.57 -35.00
C VAL A 247 -15.41 -27.19 -33.90
N ALA A 248 -15.66 -28.45 -33.52
CA ALA A 248 -14.83 -29.17 -32.54
C ALA A 248 -13.34 -29.25 -32.92
N THR A 249 -13.00 -29.32 -34.21
CA THR A 249 -11.59 -29.41 -34.65
C THR A 249 -10.90 -28.05 -34.71
N LEU A 250 -11.68 -26.97 -34.74
CA LEU A 250 -11.19 -25.59 -34.69
C LEU A 250 -11.09 -25.04 -33.27
N ALA A 251 -11.80 -25.67 -32.32
CA ALA A 251 -11.86 -25.23 -30.95
C ALA A 251 -10.55 -25.49 -30.19
N THR A 252 -10.25 -24.62 -29.23
CA THR A 252 -9.22 -24.90 -28.22
C THR A 252 -9.79 -25.90 -27.22
N VAL A 253 -9.16 -27.08 -27.12
CA VAL A 253 -9.58 -28.22 -26.30
C VAL A 253 -8.39 -28.71 -25.45
N PRO A 254 -8.56 -29.02 -24.15
CA PRO A 254 -9.79 -28.87 -23.37
C PRO A 254 -10.12 -27.40 -23.08
N ALA A 255 -11.41 -27.09 -22.87
CA ALA A 255 -11.82 -25.75 -22.43
C ALA A 255 -11.19 -25.44 -21.06
N VAL A 256 -10.44 -24.34 -20.97
CA VAL A 256 -10.05 -23.76 -19.68
C VAL A 256 -11.24 -22.95 -19.18
N SER A 257 -11.90 -23.44 -18.13
CA SER A 257 -13.11 -22.85 -17.53
C SER A 257 -12.89 -22.41 -16.09
N ILE A 258 -13.84 -21.65 -15.57
CA ILE A 258 -13.87 -21.23 -14.15
C ILE A 258 -15.26 -21.44 -13.56
N SER A 259 -15.32 -21.81 -12.28
CA SER A 259 -16.58 -21.91 -11.53
C SER A 259 -17.21 -20.52 -11.33
N GLU A 260 -18.53 -20.46 -11.31
CA GLU A 260 -19.29 -19.24 -10.97
C GLU A 260 -18.97 -18.65 -9.60
N ASP A 261 -18.52 -19.50 -8.67
CA ASP A 261 -18.11 -19.14 -7.30
C ASP A 261 -16.63 -18.70 -7.21
N GLY A 262 -15.85 -18.86 -8.27
CA GLY A 262 -14.45 -18.42 -8.31
C GLY A 262 -14.33 -16.90 -8.30
N THR A 263 -13.11 -16.39 -8.08
CA THR A 263 -12.86 -14.93 -8.05
C THR A 263 -12.39 -14.39 -9.41
N LEU A 264 -12.55 -13.09 -9.64
CA LEU A 264 -11.98 -12.45 -10.83
C LEU A 264 -10.44 -12.46 -10.84
N ARG A 265 -9.80 -12.58 -9.67
CA ARG A 265 -8.35 -12.77 -9.54
C ARG A 265 -7.93 -14.13 -10.07
N GLU A 266 -8.58 -15.20 -9.63
CA GLU A 266 -8.39 -16.54 -10.17
C GLU A 266 -8.64 -16.59 -11.68
N ALA A 267 -9.70 -15.94 -12.17
CA ALA A 267 -9.99 -15.83 -13.59
C ALA A 267 -8.85 -15.15 -14.38
N ALA A 268 -8.32 -14.04 -13.86
CA ALA A 268 -7.22 -13.32 -14.49
C ALA A 268 -5.94 -14.15 -14.57
N ASP A 269 -5.66 -14.92 -13.52
CA ASP A 269 -4.49 -15.79 -13.46
C ASP A 269 -4.64 -16.97 -14.44
N LEU A 270 -5.81 -17.61 -14.48
CA LEU A 270 -6.13 -18.67 -15.46
C LEU A 270 -6.03 -18.14 -16.91
N MET A 271 -6.58 -16.96 -17.20
CA MET A 271 -6.46 -16.33 -18.52
C MET A 271 -5.00 -16.07 -18.91
N THR A 272 -4.16 -15.69 -17.94
CA THR A 272 -2.74 -15.40 -18.18
C THR A 272 -1.95 -16.69 -18.40
N LEU A 273 -2.12 -17.68 -17.52
CA LEU A 273 -1.43 -18.96 -17.59
C LEU A 273 -1.79 -19.76 -18.85
N ALA A 274 -3.08 -19.76 -19.22
CA ALA A 274 -3.53 -20.44 -20.44
C ALA A 274 -3.39 -19.60 -21.71
N GLY A 275 -3.00 -18.32 -21.61
CA GLY A 275 -2.88 -17.42 -22.77
C GLY A 275 -4.21 -17.09 -23.46
N VAL A 276 -5.34 -17.26 -22.78
CA VAL A 276 -6.69 -17.07 -23.33
C VAL A 276 -7.30 -15.72 -22.93
N GLY A 277 -8.22 -15.22 -23.76
CA GLY A 277 -8.89 -13.92 -23.53
C GLY A 277 -10.27 -14.03 -22.88
N ARG A 278 -10.74 -15.25 -22.66
CA ARG A 278 -12.07 -15.55 -22.14
C ARG A 278 -12.09 -16.94 -21.51
N LEU A 279 -12.98 -17.12 -20.54
CA LEU A 279 -13.21 -18.37 -19.85
C LEU A 279 -14.71 -18.68 -19.88
N PRO A 280 -15.13 -19.89 -20.29
CA PRO A 280 -16.46 -20.38 -19.99
C PRO A 280 -16.65 -20.43 -18.47
N VAL A 281 -17.78 -19.91 -18.01
CA VAL A 281 -18.19 -20.00 -16.62
C VAL A 281 -19.08 -21.22 -16.46
N VAL A 282 -18.70 -22.11 -15.55
CA VAL A 282 -19.41 -23.37 -15.32
C VAL A 282 -20.18 -23.33 -14.01
N ALA A 283 -21.29 -24.06 -13.96
CA ALA A 283 -22.11 -24.15 -12.77
C ALA A 283 -21.34 -24.83 -11.63
N ARG A 284 -21.59 -24.39 -10.39
CA ARG A 284 -21.02 -25.03 -9.19
C ARG A 284 -21.40 -26.51 -9.09
N SER A 285 -22.64 -26.84 -9.49
CA SER A 285 -23.16 -28.20 -9.44
C SER A 285 -22.63 -29.10 -10.55
N ASP A 286 -22.15 -28.53 -11.65
CA ASP A 286 -21.66 -29.27 -12.81
C ASP A 286 -20.59 -28.48 -13.58
N ALA A 287 -19.34 -28.90 -13.39
CA ALA A 287 -18.17 -28.31 -14.05
C ALA A 287 -18.15 -28.49 -15.58
N ARG A 288 -19.08 -29.28 -16.14
CA ARG A 288 -19.22 -29.50 -17.58
C ARG A 288 -20.28 -28.62 -18.22
N ARG A 289 -21.10 -27.94 -17.43
CA ARG A 289 -22.19 -27.10 -17.94
C ARG A 289 -21.77 -25.64 -17.98
N ALA A 290 -21.52 -25.12 -19.17
CA ALA A 290 -21.28 -23.69 -19.37
C ALA A 290 -22.58 -22.90 -19.17
N ILE A 291 -22.60 -22.00 -18.18
CA ILE A 291 -23.73 -21.12 -17.85
C ILE A 291 -23.47 -19.66 -18.22
N GLY A 292 -22.22 -19.27 -18.39
CA GLY A 292 -21.82 -17.92 -18.79
C GLY A 292 -20.46 -17.88 -19.48
N VAL A 293 -20.03 -16.67 -19.83
CA VAL A 293 -18.68 -16.41 -20.34
C VAL A 293 -18.13 -15.19 -19.64
N LEU A 294 -16.88 -15.27 -19.21
CA LEU A 294 -16.12 -14.17 -18.63
C LEU A 294 -14.99 -13.76 -19.57
N THR A 295 -14.84 -12.47 -19.83
CA THR A 295 -13.84 -11.91 -20.73
C THR A 295 -12.88 -10.96 -20.00
N ARG A 296 -11.74 -10.63 -20.63
CA ARG A 296 -10.83 -9.59 -20.11
C ARG A 296 -11.53 -8.22 -19.94
N SER A 297 -12.48 -7.91 -20.81
CA SER A 297 -13.25 -6.66 -20.70
C SER A 297 -14.10 -6.63 -19.44
N ASP A 298 -14.61 -7.78 -19.00
CA ASP A 298 -15.41 -7.91 -17.78
C ASP A 298 -14.53 -7.73 -16.52
N LEU A 299 -13.29 -8.26 -16.56
CA LEU A 299 -12.29 -7.99 -15.51
C LEU A 299 -11.99 -6.49 -15.38
N LEU A 300 -11.89 -5.78 -16.50
CA LEU A 300 -11.62 -4.34 -16.52
C LEU A 300 -12.85 -3.52 -16.11
N SER A 301 -14.06 -3.93 -16.53
CA SER A 301 -15.30 -3.24 -16.19
C SER A 301 -15.63 -3.36 -14.70
N ALA A 302 -15.33 -4.50 -14.07
CA ALA A 302 -15.42 -4.67 -12.62
C ALA A 302 -14.59 -3.60 -11.87
N HIS A 303 -13.43 -3.22 -12.40
CA HIS A 303 -12.58 -2.19 -11.81
C HIS A 303 -13.21 -0.78 -11.84
N ARG A 304 -14.15 -0.52 -12.77
CA ARG A 304 -14.85 0.78 -12.86
C ARG A 304 -15.69 1.06 -11.62
N ARG A 305 -16.39 0.03 -11.09
CA ARG A 305 -17.18 0.16 -9.85
C ARG A 305 -16.31 0.62 -8.67
N ARG A 306 -15.13 0.01 -8.50
CA ARG A 306 -14.15 0.43 -7.49
C ARG A 306 -13.72 1.90 -7.65
N LEU A 307 -13.48 2.34 -8.88
CA LEU A 307 -13.05 3.72 -9.15
C LEU A 307 -14.15 4.74 -8.83
N GLU A 308 -15.40 4.40 -9.11
CA GLU A 308 -16.56 5.24 -8.79
C GLU A 308 -16.77 5.37 -7.27
N GLU A 309 -16.68 4.26 -6.53
CA GLU A 309 -16.74 4.24 -5.06
C GLU A 309 -15.59 5.04 -4.43
N ALA A 310 -14.35 4.84 -4.91
CA ALA A 310 -13.18 5.58 -4.43
C ALA A 310 -13.29 7.08 -4.72
N HIS A 311 -13.87 7.48 -5.85
CA HIS A 311 -14.13 8.87 -6.20
C HIS A 311 -15.24 9.50 -5.33
N ALA A 312 -16.23 8.72 -4.88
CA ALA A 312 -17.25 9.19 -3.94
C ALA A 312 -16.65 9.45 -2.55
N LEU A 313 -15.80 8.54 -2.05
CA LEU A 313 -15.09 8.71 -0.77
C LEU A 313 -14.14 9.91 -0.77
N ARG A 314 -13.39 10.13 -1.86
CA ARG A 314 -12.48 11.29 -1.97
C ARG A 314 -13.21 12.62 -1.94
N ARG A 315 -14.39 12.73 -2.56
CA ARG A 315 -15.22 13.95 -2.49
C ARG A 315 -15.63 14.31 -1.06
N GLY A 316 -15.85 13.32 -0.19
CA GLY A 316 -16.13 13.55 1.23
C GLY A 316 -14.93 14.08 2.01
N LEU A 317 -13.71 13.65 1.67
CA LEU A 317 -12.47 14.09 2.32
C LEU A 317 -11.95 15.44 1.79
N ASP A 318 -12.16 15.74 0.51
CA ASP A 318 -11.76 17.00 -0.10
C ASP A 318 -12.55 18.21 0.46
N LEU A 319 -13.75 17.99 1.03
CA LEU A 319 -14.47 19.00 1.80
C LEU A 319 -13.69 19.52 3.03
N PHE A 320 -12.77 18.72 3.58
CA PHE A 320 -11.92 19.10 4.71
C PHE A 320 -10.52 19.55 4.30
N ARG A 321 -10.16 19.41 3.02
CA ARG A 321 -8.82 19.72 2.52
C ARG A 321 -8.85 21.01 1.72
N LYS A 322 -8.41 22.11 2.34
CA LYS A 322 -8.15 23.37 1.62
C LYS A 322 -7.22 23.07 0.43
N PRO A 323 -7.54 23.51 -0.79
CA PRO A 323 -6.70 23.23 -1.95
C PRO A 323 -5.32 23.86 -1.73
N ALA A 324 -4.28 23.03 -1.83
CA ALA A 324 -2.91 23.52 -1.88
C ALA A 324 -2.78 24.38 -3.13
N ARG A 325 -2.44 25.66 -2.95
CA ARG A 325 -2.17 26.62 -4.02
C ARG A 325 -1.15 25.99 -4.97
N SER A 326 -1.56 25.72 -6.20
CA SER A 326 -0.64 25.32 -7.26
C SER A 326 0.38 26.44 -7.45
N GLU A 327 1.67 26.14 -7.26
CA GLU A 327 2.75 27.01 -7.71
C GLU A 327 2.63 27.15 -9.23
N GLU A 328 2.24 28.34 -9.64
CA GLU A 328 2.23 28.80 -11.02
C GLU A 328 3.68 28.80 -11.51
N LYS A 329 4.03 27.84 -12.36
CA LYS A 329 5.30 27.86 -13.10
C LYS A 329 5.30 29.10 -13.99
N THR A 330 6.06 30.12 -13.60
CA THR A 330 6.41 31.23 -14.47
C THR A 330 7.18 30.70 -15.69
N PRO A 331 6.78 31.01 -16.93
CA PRO A 331 7.59 30.67 -18.09
C PRO A 331 8.84 31.54 -18.11
N ALA A 332 10.00 30.91 -18.30
CA ALA A 332 11.26 31.60 -18.50
C ALA A 332 11.17 32.47 -19.77
N ALA A 333 11.35 33.78 -19.61
CA ALA A 333 11.51 34.70 -20.72
C ALA A 333 12.83 34.41 -21.44
N SER A 334 12.73 34.21 -22.75
CA SER A 334 13.85 34.24 -23.68
C SER A 334 14.30 35.67 -23.92
N SER A 335 15.54 35.98 -23.59
CA SER A 335 16.35 37.06 -24.17
C SER A 335 17.83 36.74 -23.95
#